data_AF-A0AA46C5F7-F1
#
_entry.id   AF-A0AA46C5F7-F1
#
_cell.length_a   1.000
_cell.length_b   1.000
_cell.length_c   1.000
_cell.angle_alpha   90.00
_cell.angle_beta   90.00
_cell.angle_gamma   90.00
#
_symmetry.space_group_name_H-M   'P 1'
#
loop_
_entity.id
_entity.type
_entity.pdbx_description
1 polymer ?
#
loop_
_entity_poly.entity_id
_entity_poly.type
_entity_poly.pdbx_seq_one_letter_code
_entity_poly.pdbx_strand_id
1 'polypeptide(L)'
;MEKMECPGSVVSGLIELITVGLTHEKLEEAAAVLAAVRVLRPELKALDTFDAWIAIKRGSYLEGARLLRELEADAGSKPLCKALYACCLFAVGDASWHGIADSLIEEDTDADAVGLVKALSGRYTPAPMQAESATESAAPMEVPNAQYLRA
;
A
#
# COMPACT_ATOMS: atom_id res chain seq x y z
N MET A 1 -29.11 -12.23 -23.98
CA MET A 1 -27.63 -12.26 -24.01
C MET A 1 -27.20 -12.74 -22.65
N GLU A 2 -26.78 -14.00 -22.56
CA GLU A 2 -26.45 -14.64 -21.29
C GLU A 2 -25.18 -13.97 -20.72
N LYS A 3 -25.29 -13.35 -19.54
CA LYS A 3 -24.12 -12.85 -18.82
C LYS A 3 -23.39 -14.08 -18.30
N MET A 4 -22.42 -14.58 -19.06
CA MET A 4 -21.44 -15.52 -18.50
C MET A 4 -20.62 -14.73 -17.48
N GLU A 5 -21.02 -14.80 -16.22
CA GLU A 5 -20.25 -14.23 -15.13
C GLU A 5 -18.98 -15.07 -14.95
N CYS A 6 -17.82 -14.40 -14.95
CA CYS A 6 -16.57 -15.09 -14.68
C CYS A 6 -16.64 -15.73 -13.28
N PRO A 7 -16.36 -17.05 -13.14
CA PRO A 7 -16.46 -17.75 -11.87
C PRO A 7 -15.61 -17.07 -10.79
N GLY A 8 -16.12 -17.04 -9.55
CA GLY A 8 -15.42 -16.43 -8.42
C GLY A 8 -14.01 -16.99 -8.21
N SER A 9 -13.82 -18.30 -8.42
CA SER A 9 -12.51 -18.95 -8.30
C SER A 9 -11.47 -18.42 -9.28
N VAL A 10 -11.87 -18.08 -10.51
CA VAL A 10 -10.97 -17.50 -11.51
C VAL A 10 -10.56 -16.10 -11.07
N VAL A 11 -11.52 -15.29 -10.60
CA VAL A 11 -11.24 -13.95 -10.08
C VAL A 11 -10.31 -14.01 -8.88
N SER A 12 -10.54 -14.92 -7.94
CA SER A 12 -9.64 -15.13 -6.79
C SER A 12 -8.23 -15.50 -7.23
N GLY A 13 -8.07 -16.39 -8.22
CA GLY A 13 -6.75 -16.74 -8.76
C GLY A 13 -6.03 -15.55 -9.41
N LEU A 14 -6.77 -14.66 -10.09
CA LEU A 14 -6.21 -13.42 -10.65
C LEU A 14 -5.77 -12.44 -9.54
N ILE A 15 -6.53 -12.32 -8.46
CA ILE A 15 -6.17 -11.51 -7.29
C ILE A 15 -4.88 -12.04 -6.64
N GLU A 16 -4.73 -13.35 -6.53
CA GLU A 16 -3.49 -13.97 -6.05
C GLU A 16 -2.31 -13.69 -6.99
N LEU A 17 -2.53 -13.67 -8.31
CA LEU A 17 -1.49 -13.32 -9.27
C LEU A 17 -1.03 -11.86 -9.16
N ILE A 18 -1.96 -10.92 -8.91
CA ILE A 18 -1.62 -9.51 -8.63
C ILE A 18 -0.69 -9.45 -7.41
N THR A 19 -1.08 -10.10 -6.33
CA THR A 19 -0.28 -10.23 -5.10
C THR A 19 1.13 -10.75 -5.39
N VAL A 20 1.26 -11.87 -6.11
CA VAL A 20 2.56 -12.46 -6.44
C VAL A 20 3.40 -11.49 -7.27
N GLY A 21 2.78 -10.80 -8.23
CA GLY A 21 3.45 -9.78 -9.04
C GLY A 21 3.99 -8.64 -8.19
N LEU A 22 3.21 -8.13 -7.24
CA LEU A 22 3.65 -7.06 -6.34
C LEU A 22 4.79 -7.49 -5.41
N THR A 23 4.75 -8.72 -4.91
CA THR A 23 5.83 -9.30 -4.09
C THR A 23 7.14 -9.47 -4.86
N HIS A 24 7.07 -9.75 -6.18
CA HIS A 24 8.24 -9.97 -7.04
C HIS A 24 8.57 -8.76 -7.93
N GLU A 25 8.07 -7.58 -7.59
CA GLU A 25 8.31 -6.32 -8.30
C GLU A 25 7.94 -6.34 -9.80
N LYS A 26 6.98 -7.20 -10.16
CA LYS A 26 6.36 -7.28 -11.50
C LYS A 26 5.17 -6.33 -11.57
N LEU A 27 5.47 -5.04 -11.42
CA LEU A 27 4.44 -4.01 -11.23
C LEU A 27 3.55 -3.81 -12.45
N GLU A 28 4.11 -3.87 -13.66
CA GLU A 28 3.36 -3.71 -14.90
C GLU A 28 2.43 -4.91 -15.15
N GLU A 29 2.92 -6.12 -14.92
CA GLU A 29 2.11 -7.33 -15.01
C GLU A 29 1.00 -7.34 -13.96
N ALA A 30 1.30 -6.97 -12.72
CA ALA A 30 0.30 -6.85 -11.66
C ALA A 30 -0.78 -5.82 -12.01
N ALA A 31 -0.38 -4.65 -12.54
CA ALA A 31 -1.30 -3.60 -12.97
C ALA A 31 -2.20 -4.05 -14.14
N ALA A 32 -1.65 -4.79 -15.12
CA ALA A 32 -2.42 -5.33 -16.23
C ALA A 32 -3.46 -6.35 -15.76
N VAL A 33 -3.09 -7.23 -14.83
CA VAL A 33 -4.03 -8.20 -14.25
C VAL A 33 -5.10 -7.49 -13.41
N LEU A 34 -4.73 -6.48 -12.61
CA LEU A 34 -5.68 -5.66 -11.86
C LEU A 34 -6.72 -4.98 -12.76
N ALA A 35 -6.28 -4.42 -13.89
CA ALA A 35 -7.18 -3.84 -14.88
C ALA A 35 -8.17 -4.88 -15.44
N ALA A 36 -7.71 -6.11 -15.71
CA ALA A 36 -8.58 -7.19 -16.14
C ALA A 36 -9.61 -7.58 -15.07
N VAL A 37 -9.20 -7.68 -13.80
CA VAL A 37 -10.11 -8.01 -12.70
C VAL A 37 -11.19 -6.94 -12.51
N ARG A 38 -10.86 -5.66 -12.69
CA ARG A 38 -11.85 -4.56 -12.65
C ARG A 38 -12.93 -4.68 -13.72
N VAL A 39 -12.59 -5.15 -14.92
CA VAL A 39 -13.60 -5.44 -15.95
C VAL A 39 -14.55 -6.56 -15.50
N LEU A 40 -14.03 -7.56 -14.79
CA LEU A 40 -14.81 -8.71 -14.30
C LEU A 40 -15.62 -8.41 -13.03
N ARG A 41 -15.16 -7.46 -12.20
CA ARG A 41 -15.74 -7.06 -10.92
C ARG A 41 -15.64 -5.54 -10.73
N PRO A 42 -16.45 -4.74 -11.45
CA PRO A 42 -16.34 -3.29 -11.42
C PRO A 42 -16.66 -2.66 -10.06
N GLU A 43 -17.49 -3.31 -9.26
CA GLU A 43 -17.93 -2.80 -7.94
C GLU A 43 -17.04 -3.25 -6.77
N LEU A 44 -15.96 -4.01 -7.03
CA LEU A 44 -15.12 -4.57 -5.98
C LEU A 44 -14.09 -3.54 -5.48
N LYS A 45 -14.49 -2.72 -4.51
CA LYS A 45 -13.64 -1.70 -3.87
C LYS A 45 -12.35 -2.23 -3.24
N ALA A 46 -12.33 -3.51 -2.83
CA ALA A 46 -11.12 -4.13 -2.26
C ALA A 46 -9.92 -4.08 -3.23
N LEU A 47 -10.17 -3.88 -4.54
CA LEU A 47 -9.14 -3.72 -5.55
C LEU A 47 -8.36 -2.41 -5.43
N ASP A 48 -8.94 -1.36 -4.84
CA ASP A 48 -8.29 -0.05 -4.73
C ASP A 48 -7.05 -0.08 -3.82
N THR A 49 -6.99 -1.04 -2.89
CA THR A 49 -5.79 -1.32 -2.08
C THR A 49 -4.59 -1.71 -2.96
N PHE A 50 -4.83 -2.41 -4.08
CA PHE A 50 -3.76 -2.78 -5.00
C PHE A 50 -3.24 -1.58 -5.80
N ASP A 51 -4.08 -0.62 -6.18
CA ASP A 51 -3.61 0.60 -6.84
C ASP A 51 -2.73 1.42 -5.92
N ALA A 52 -3.13 1.56 -4.64
CA ALA A 52 -2.31 2.20 -3.64
C ALA A 52 -0.94 1.51 -3.52
N TRP A 53 -0.93 0.18 -3.49
CA TRP A 53 0.29 -0.59 -3.38
C TRP A 53 1.20 -0.44 -4.62
N ILE A 54 0.62 -0.47 -5.83
CA ILE A 54 1.33 -0.22 -7.08
C ILE A 54 1.93 1.19 -7.08
N ALA A 55 1.17 2.20 -6.67
CA ALA A 55 1.63 3.58 -6.60
C ALA A 55 2.83 3.71 -5.65
N ILE A 56 2.75 3.12 -4.45
CA ILE A 56 3.85 3.09 -3.47
C ILE A 56 5.09 2.41 -4.04
N LYS A 57 4.92 1.21 -4.63
CA LYS A 57 6.04 0.46 -5.23
C LYS A 57 6.68 1.18 -6.42
N ARG A 58 5.93 2.06 -7.11
CA ARG A 58 6.46 2.96 -8.15
C ARG A 58 7.08 4.26 -7.60
N GLY A 59 7.11 4.45 -6.28
CA GLY A 59 7.55 5.70 -5.64
C GLY A 59 6.59 6.87 -5.80
N SER A 60 5.38 6.63 -6.29
CA SER A 60 4.32 7.64 -6.44
C SER A 60 3.56 7.85 -5.12
N TYR A 61 4.27 8.27 -4.08
CA TYR A 61 3.75 8.32 -2.71
C TYR A 61 2.59 9.30 -2.52
N LEU A 62 2.53 10.40 -3.28
CA LEU A 62 1.38 11.33 -3.24
C LEU A 62 0.09 10.66 -3.72
N GLU A 63 0.17 9.88 -4.79
CA GLU A 63 -0.98 9.17 -5.33
C GLU A 63 -1.38 8.01 -4.40
N GLY A 64 -0.40 7.27 -3.89
CA GLY A 64 -0.63 6.25 -2.86
C GLY A 64 -1.34 6.84 -1.63
N ALA A 65 -0.91 8.00 -1.16
CA ALA A 65 -1.53 8.71 -0.04
C ALA A 65 -3.00 9.09 -0.31
N ARG A 66 -3.29 9.58 -1.53
CA ARG A 66 -4.66 9.93 -1.93
C ARG A 66 -5.58 8.70 -1.89
N LEU A 67 -5.15 7.60 -2.51
CA LEU A 67 -5.90 6.35 -2.56
C LEU A 67 -6.12 5.75 -1.17
N LEU A 68 -5.10 5.73 -0.32
CA LEU A 68 -5.21 5.19 1.03
C LEU A 68 -6.08 6.06 1.95
N ARG A 69 -6.08 7.37 1.77
CA ARG A 69 -6.99 8.27 2.52
C ARG A 69 -8.45 7.99 2.19
N GLU A 70 -8.76 7.70 0.92
CA GLU A 70 -10.11 7.30 0.50
C GLU A 70 -10.53 5.97 1.12
N LEU A 71 -9.58 5.03 1.25
CA LEU A 71 -9.79 3.76 1.94
C LEU A 71 -9.94 3.92 3.47
N GLU A 72 -9.19 4.82 4.10
CA GLU A 72 -9.31 5.12 5.53
C GLU A 72 -10.66 5.70 5.91
N ALA A 73 -11.26 6.50 5.03
CA ALA A 73 -12.57 7.11 5.25
C ALA A 73 -13.71 6.08 5.29
N ASP A 74 -13.47 4.84 4.84
CA ASP A 74 -14.40 3.73 5.00
C ASP A 74 -14.23 3.10 6.40
N ALA A 75 -15.33 2.87 7.11
CA ALA A 75 -15.35 2.50 8.53
C ALA A 75 -14.71 1.12 8.84
N GLY A 76 -14.33 0.36 7.81
CA GLY A 76 -13.61 -0.92 7.90
C GLY A 76 -12.15 -0.87 7.48
N SER A 77 -11.53 0.31 7.42
CA SER A 77 -10.13 0.43 6.99
C SER A 77 -9.20 -0.39 7.88
N LYS A 78 -8.44 -1.28 7.24
CA LYS A 78 -7.52 -2.19 7.94
C LYS A 78 -6.35 -1.39 8.52
N PRO A 79 -5.84 -1.70 9.73
CA PRO A 79 -4.67 -1.04 10.33
C PRO A 79 -3.48 -0.94 9.37
N LEU A 80 -3.26 -1.95 8.52
CA LEU A 80 -2.22 -1.94 7.50
C LEU A 80 -2.37 -0.83 6.45
N CYS A 81 -3.60 -0.46 6.05
CA CYS A 81 -3.83 0.66 5.14
C CYS A 81 -3.42 2.00 5.79
N LYS A 82 -3.74 2.18 7.08
CA LYS A 82 -3.31 3.35 7.84
C LYS A 82 -1.79 3.44 7.96
N ALA A 83 -1.14 2.29 8.21
CA ALA A 83 0.32 2.22 8.29
C ALA A 83 0.98 2.58 6.95
N LEU A 84 0.46 2.06 5.82
CA LEU A 84 0.94 2.42 4.49
C LEU A 84 0.69 3.90 4.16
N TYR A 85 -0.39 4.49 4.68
CA TYR A 85 -0.67 5.90 4.52
C TYR A 85 0.36 6.75 5.29
N ALA A 86 0.65 6.40 6.54
CA ALA A 86 1.72 7.03 7.32
C ALA A 86 3.08 6.92 6.62
N CYS A 87 3.38 5.77 6.02
CA CYS A 87 4.56 5.58 5.18
C CYS A 87 4.63 6.55 3.98
N CYS A 88 3.51 6.76 3.28
CA CYS A 88 3.45 7.70 2.17
C CYS A 88 3.70 9.14 2.66
N LEU A 89 3.07 9.53 3.77
CA LEU A 89 3.24 10.84 4.39
C LEU A 89 4.69 11.07 4.84
N PHE A 90 5.32 10.06 5.44
CA PHE A 90 6.74 10.08 5.78
C PHE A 90 7.61 10.32 4.54
N ALA A 91 7.38 9.56 3.46
CA ALA A 91 8.18 9.66 2.24
C ALA A 91 8.08 11.04 1.57
N VAL A 92 6.96 11.76 1.74
CA VAL A 92 6.78 13.13 1.21
C VAL A 92 7.13 14.23 2.23
N GLY A 93 7.60 13.87 3.42
CA GLY A 93 8.02 14.80 4.48
C GLY A 93 6.87 15.44 5.28
N ASP A 94 5.66 14.88 5.22
CA ASP A 94 4.50 15.39 5.94
C ASP A 94 4.48 14.85 7.38
N ALA A 95 4.78 15.72 8.36
CA ALA A 95 4.90 15.36 9.77
C ALA A 95 3.63 14.79 10.42
N SER A 96 2.46 14.88 9.77
CA SER A 96 1.22 14.26 10.27
C SER A 96 1.30 12.75 10.41
N TRP A 97 2.27 12.09 9.75
CA TRP A 97 2.52 10.65 9.89
C TRP A 97 2.77 10.21 11.34
N HIS A 98 3.34 11.06 12.20
CA HIS A 98 3.62 10.72 13.60
C HIS A 98 2.34 10.40 14.39
N GLY A 99 1.30 11.22 14.24
CA GLY A 99 0.04 11.00 14.97
C GLY A 99 -0.66 9.70 14.55
N ILE A 100 -0.54 9.32 13.28
CA ILE A 100 -1.07 8.05 12.77
C ILE A 100 -0.24 6.86 13.32
N ALA A 101 1.09 7.00 13.33
CA ALA A 101 1.99 5.99 13.88
C ALA A 101 1.74 5.75 15.38
N ASP A 102 1.61 6.82 16.17
CA ASP A 102 1.34 6.74 17.60
C ASP A 102 0.00 6.03 17.87
N SER A 103 -1.07 6.41 17.14
CA SER A 103 -2.38 5.76 17.24
C SER A 103 -2.29 4.25 16.97
N LEU A 104 -1.59 3.84 15.91
CA LEU A 104 -1.43 2.42 15.57
C LEU A 104 -0.63 1.64 16.63
N ILE A 105 0.41 2.25 17.20
CA ILE A 105 1.21 1.64 18.26
C ILE A 105 0.42 1.51 19.55
N GLU A 106 -0.41 2.50 19.89
CA GLU A 106 -1.28 2.48 21.07
C GLU A 106 -2.41 1.45 20.92
N GLU A 107 -3.02 1.36 19.74
CA GLU A 107 -4.07 0.38 19.45
C GLU A 107 -3.54 -1.06 19.47
N ASP A 108 -2.33 -1.30 18.95
CA ASP A 108 -1.62 -2.59 18.90
C ASP A 108 -2.48 -3.78 18.42
N THR A 109 -3.37 -3.53 17.45
CA THR A 109 -4.34 -4.52 16.95
C THR A 109 -3.80 -5.36 15.79
N ASP A 110 -2.72 -4.93 15.15
CA ASP A 110 -2.11 -5.57 13.99
C ASP A 110 -0.58 -5.41 14.05
N ALA A 111 0.12 -6.53 14.29
CA ALA A 111 1.56 -6.55 14.52
C ALA A 111 2.37 -6.07 13.30
N ASP A 112 1.87 -6.27 12.08
CA ASP A 112 2.55 -5.86 10.86
C ASP A 112 2.39 -4.35 10.62
N ALA A 113 1.20 -3.82 10.86
CA ALA A 113 0.96 -2.38 10.83
C ALA A 113 1.85 -1.65 11.85
N VAL A 114 1.90 -2.16 13.09
CA VAL A 114 2.76 -1.65 14.16
C VAL A 114 4.24 -1.76 13.82
N GLY A 115 4.67 -2.90 13.26
CA GLY A 115 6.04 -3.12 12.83
C GLY A 115 6.48 -2.12 11.75
N LEU A 116 5.60 -1.85 10.79
CA LEU A 116 5.83 -0.90 9.70
C LEU A 116 6.07 0.52 10.23
N VAL A 117 5.19 1.03 11.10
CA VAL A 117 5.32 2.41 11.62
C VAL A 117 6.46 2.55 12.62
N LYS A 118 6.79 1.52 13.40
CA LYS A 118 8.00 1.51 14.24
C LYS A 118 9.28 1.59 13.42
N ALA A 119 9.30 0.97 12.22
CA ALA A 119 10.45 1.04 11.32
C ALA A 119 10.70 2.48 10.82
N LEU A 120 9.64 3.27 10.60
CA LEU A 120 9.75 4.70 10.24
C LEU A 120 10.46 5.50 11.34
N SER A 121 10.08 5.26 12.60
CA SER A 121 10.65 5.95 13.78
C SER A 121 12.08 5.53 14.13
N GLY A 122 12.59 4.42 13.57
CA GLY A 122 13.87 3.79 13.92
C GLY A 122 14.99 3.89 12.87
N ARG A 123 14.79 4.61 11.75
CA ARG A 123 15.83 4.91 10.73
C ARG A 123 15.75 6.34 10.18
N TYR A 124 15.60 7.33 11.07
CA TYR A 124 15.88 8.73 10.74
C TYR A 124 17.06 9.23 11.59
N THR A 125 18.24 9.36 10.98
CA THR A 125 19.33 10.19 11.51
C THR A 125 19.41 11.44 10.61
N PRO A 126 18.95 12.62 11.04
CA PRO A 126 19.30 13.84 10.35
C PRO A 126 20.79 14.07 10.61
N ALA A 127 21.63 13.80 9.61
CA ALA A 127 23.00 14.29 9.65
C ALA A 127 22.95 15.83 9.71
N PRO A 128 23.75 16.48 10.58
CA PRO A 128 23.80 17.93 10.62
C PRO A 128 24.26 18.44 9.25
N MET A 129 23.51 19.42 8.71
CA MET A 129 23.83 20.22 7.54
C MET A 129 25.34 20.33 7.30
N GLN A 130 25.81 19.64 6.28
CA GLN A 130 26.88 20.16 5.45
C GLN A 130 26.35 20.20 4.03
N ALA A 131 26.24 21.42 3.52
CA ALA A 131 26.01 21.68 2.12
C ALA A 131 27.10 20.97 1.33
N GLU A 132 26.71 20.03 0.48
CA GLU A 132 27.13 19.97 -0.93
C GLU A 132 26.46 18.76 -1.61
N SER A 133 25.76 19.10 -2.69
CA SER A 133 25.16 18.28 -3.74
C SER A 133 25.40 16.75 -3.71
N ALA A 134 24.33 15.98 -3.53
CA ALA A 134 24.28 14.60 -4.01
C ALA A 134 22.84 14.18 -4.32
N THR A 135 22.63 13.78 -5.58
CA THR A 135 21.54 12.92 -6.03
C THR A 135 21.68 11.59 -5.31
N GLU A 136 20.72 11.21 -4.46
CA GLU A 136 20.67 9.83 -3.97
C GLU A 136 19.22 9.34 -3.86
N SER A 137 18.96 8.31 -4.66
CA SER A 137 17.67 7.62 -4.80
C SER A 137 17.31 6.96 -3.48
N ALA A 138 16.16 7.34 -2.90
CA ALA A 138 15.59 6.64 -1.76
C ALA A 138 15.36 5.16 -2.10
N ALA A 139 15.83 4.26 -1.23
CA ALA A 139 15.61 2.82 -1.37
C ALA A 139 14.10 2.50 -1.32
N PRO A 140 13.61 1.55 -2.15
CA PRO A 140 12.20 1.23 -2.21
C PRO A 140 11.72 0.63 -0.89
N MET A 141 10.57 1.11 -0.42
CA MET A 141 9.92 0.62 0.78
C MET A 141 9.42 -0.82 0.56
N GLU A 142 9.88 -1.75 1.40
CA GLU A 142 9.36 -3.12 1.44
C GLU A 142 8.01 -3.14 2.17
N VAL A 143 6.93 -3.38 1.41
CA VAL A 143 5.59 -3.54 1.96
C VAL A 143 5.38 -5.01 2.37
N PRO A 144 4.87 -5.30 3.58
CA PRO A 144 4.63 -6.66 4.07
C PRO A 144 3.67 -7.48 3.20
N ASN A 145 3.85 -8.80 3.25
CA ASN A 145 3.28 -9.82 2.35
C ASN A 145 1.74 -9.81 2.28
N ALA A 146 1.14 -10.07 1.11
CA ALA A 146 -0.29 -9.84 0.83
C ALA A 146 -1.29 -10.83 1.48
N GLN A 147 -0.91 -11.54 2.54
CA GLN A 147 -1.76 -12.55 3.18
C GLN A 147 -3.05 -11.93 3.77
N TYR A 148 -3.10 -10.61 3.94
CA TYR A 148 -4.20 -9.85 4.53
C TYR A 148 -5.38 -9.55 3.59
N LEU A 149 -5.30 -9.93 2.31
CA LEU A 149 -6.38 -9.73 1.33
C LEU A 149 -7.26 -10.96 1.11
N ARG A 150 -6.98 -12.07 1.81
CA ARG A 150 -7.91 -13.20 1.89
C ARG A 150 -8.99 -12.88 2.92
N ALA A 151 -10.13 -12.43 2.43
CA ALA A 151 -11.41 -12.50 3.14
C ALA A 151 -11.91 -13.96 3.18
#